data_AF-V4IM31-F1
#
_entry.id   AF-V4IM31-F1
#
_cell.length_a   1.000
_cell.length_b   1.000
_cell.length_c   1.000
_cell.angle_alpha   90.00
_cell.angle_beta   90.00
_cell.angle_gamma   90.00
#
_symmetry.space_group_name_H-M   'P 1'
#
loop_
_entity.id
_entity.type
_entity.pdbx_description
1 polymer ?
#
loop_
_entity_poly.entity_id
_entity_poly.type
_entity_poly.pdbx_seq_one_letter_code
_entity_poly.pdbx_strand_id
1 'polypeptide(L)' 'MAEMGQLMKRLAGRQTGFVKRQELRTGTLWESRYKSSPVATDTDLLACCRYVELNPVRAGMVADPAEYP' A
#
# COMPACT_ATOMS: atom_id res chain seq x y z
N MET A 1 -20.57 1.74 -1.28
CA MET A 1 -19.38 1.15 -1.94
C MET A 1 -18.48 2.19 -2.65
N ALA A 2 -18.91 3.44 -2.86
CA ALA A 2 -18.13 4.50 -3.55
C ALA A 2 -17.14 5.28 -2.64
N GLU A 3 -17.17 5.09 -1.31
CA GLU A 3 -16.41 5.94 -0.39
C GLU A 3 -14.90 5.65 -0.40
N MET A 4 -14.51 4.37 -0.40
CA MET A 4 -13.09 4.01 -0.29
C MET A 4 -12.29 4.40 -1.54
N GLY A 5 -12.87 4.24 -2.73
CA GLY A 5 -12.22 4.67 -3.98
C GLY A 5 -11.98 6.18 -4.03
N GLN A 6 -12.95 6.99 -3.56
CA GLN A 6 -12.80 8.44 -3.49
C GLN A 6 -11.80 8.87 -2.42
N LEU A 7 -11.79 8.20 -1.26
CA LEU A 7 -10.77 8.40 -0.22
C LEU A 7 -9.36 8.15 -0.77
N MET A 8 -9.16 6.99 -1.40
CA MET A 8 -7.86 6.59 -1.94
C MET A 8 -7.40 7.52 -3.06
N LYS A 9 -8.31 8.00 -3.92
CA LYS A 9 -8.00 9.03 -4.92
C LYS A 9 -7.47 10.32 -4.29
N ARG A 10 -8.09 10.78 -3.19
CA ARG A 10 -7.66 12.00 -2.47
C ARG A 10 -6.32 11.79 -1.77
N LEU A 11 -6.12 10.63 -1.12
CA LEU A 11 -4.88 10.28 -0.45
C LEU A 11 -3.71 10.24 -1.44
N ALA A 12 -3.85 9.47 -2.52
CA ALA A 12 -2.81 9.31 -3.53
C ALA A 12 -2.43 10.65 -4.19
N GLY A 13 -3.43 11.49 -4.49
CA GLY A 13 -3.21 12.83 -5.05
C GLY A 13 -2.46 13.76 -4.10
N ARG A 14 -2.81 13.77 -2.81
CA ARG A 14 -2.13 14.60 -1.79
C ARG A 14 -0.68 14.16 -1.60
N GLN A 15 -0.43 12.86 -1.46
CA GLN A 15 0.93 12.34 -1.30
C GLN A 15 1.78 12.62 -2.54
N THR A 16 1.23 12.42 -3.75
CA THR A 16 1.93 12.78 -4.99
C THR A 16 2.30 14.26 -5.00
N GLY A 17 1.36 15.15 -4.66
CA GLY A 17 1.63 16.59 -4.59
C GLY A 17 2.69 16.96 -3.54
N PHE A 18 2.68 16.29 -2.38
CA PHE A 18 3.68 16.48 -1.33
C PHE A 18 5.08 16.06 -1.78
N VAL A 19 5.24 14.83 -2.28
CA VAL A 19 6.54 14.30 -2.74
C VAL A 19 7.09 15.14 -3.90
N LYS A 20 6.25 15.54 -4.85
CA LYS A 20 6.68 16.44 -5.95
C LYS A 20 7.25 17.76 -5.45
N ARG A 21 6.64 18.36 -4.42
CA ARG A 21 7.15 19.60 -3.82
C ARG A 21 8.46 19.38 -3.07
N GLN A 22 8.61 18.26 -2.37
CA GLN A 22 9.83 17.97 -1.61
C GLN A 22 11.03 17.62 -2.50
N GLU A 23 10.79 16.86 -3.57
CA GLU A 23 11.87 16.28 -4.38
C GLU A 23 12.02 16.94 -5.77
N LEU A 24 11.27 18.03 -6.04
CA LEU A 24 11.28 18.75 -7.32
C LEU A 24 11.04 17.84 -8.56
N ARG A 25 10.33 16.73 -8.37
CA ARG A 25 10.06 15.73 -9.41
C ARG A 25 8.72 15.95 -10.11
N THR A 26 8.59 15.42 -11.32
CA THR A 26 7.34 15.40 -12.12
C THR A 26 6.90 13.95 -12.38
N GLY A 27 5.74 13.74 -13.01
CA GLY A 27 5.21 12.38 -13.28
C GLY A 27 4.26 11.81 -12.22
N THR A 28 3.98 10.51 -12.28
CA THR A 28 3.10 9.81 -11.33
C THR A 28 3.93 9.20 -10.21
N LEU A 29 3.45 9.28 -8.96
CA LEU A 29 4.08 8.59 -7.84
C LEU A 29 3.60 7.13 -7.74
N TRP A 30 2.34 6.89 -8.09
CA TRP A 30 1.68 5.60 -8.02
C TRP A 30 1.56 4.97 -9.40
N GLU A 31 1.86 3.68 -9.50
CA GLU A 31 1.89 2.95 -10.78
C GLU A 31 0.51 2.55 -11.30
N SER A 32 -0.43 2.20 -10.41
CA SER A 32 -1.78 1.75 -10.79
C SER A 32 -2.91 2.36 -9.96
N ARG A 33 -4.16 2.15 -10.40
CA ARG A 33 -5.35 2.50 -9.63
C ARG A 33 -5.47 1.65 -8.36
N TYR A 34 -6.22 2.16 -7.38
CA TYR A 34 -6.61 1.43 -6.18
C TYR A 34 -7.33 0.12 -6.53
N LYS A 35 -6.97 -0.97 -5.84
CA LYS A 35 -7.58 -2.29 -5.93
C LYS A 35 -8.18 -2.64 -4.58
N SER A 36 -9.38 -3.22 -4.57
CA SER A 36 -10.04 -3.70 -3.36
C SER A 36 -10.60 -5.10 -3.59
N SER A 37 -10.29 -6.01 -2.69
CA SER A 37 -10.83 -7.36 -2.67
C SER A 37 -11.45 -7.62 -1.30
N PRO A 38 -12.72 -8.05 -1.22
CA PRO A 38 -13.34 -8.41 0.06
C PRO A 38 -12.58 -9.57 0.73
N VAL A 39 -12.38 -9.47 2.03
CA VAL A 39 -11.90 -10.56 2.88
C VAL A 39 -13.14 -11.17 3.54
N ALA A 40 -13.49 -12.40 3.14
CA ALA A 40 -14.78 -12.98 3.47
C ALA A 40 -14.74 -13.97 4.64
N THR A 41 -13.58 -14.55 4.92
CA THR A 41 -13.41 -15.56 5.99
C THR A 41 -12.24 -15.22 6.91
N ASP A 42 -12.25 -15.79 8.12
CA ASP A 42 -11.14 -15.64 9.07
C ASP A 42 -9.83 -16.22 8.52
N THR A 43 -9.93 -17.30 7.73
CA THR A 43 -8.77 -17.90 7.05
C THR A 43 -8.18 -16.91 6.04
N ASP A 44 -9.01 -16.23 5.24
CA ASP A 44 -8.55 -15.20 4.29
C ASP A 44 -7.91 -14.04 5.04
N LEU A 45 -8.51 -13.62 6.16
CA LEU A 45 -7.98 -12.54 7.00
C LEU A 45 -6.59 -12.89 7.53
N LEU A 46 -6.42 -14.07 8.14
CA LEU A 46 -5.13 -14.51 8.67
C LEU A 46 -4.08 -14.68 7.56
N ALA A 47 -4.49 -15.10 6.35
CA ALA A 47 -3.61 -15.15 5.20
C ALA A 47 -3.15 -13.75 4.74
N CYS A 48 -4.07 -12.77 4.69
CA CYS A 48 -3.74 -11.38 4.37
C CYS A 48 -2.80 -10.75 5.40
N CYS A 49 -3.08 -10.94 6.70
CA CYS A 49 -2.20 -10.46 7.77
C CYS A 49 -0.79 -11.04 7.63
N ARG A 50 -0.68 -12.37 7.49
CA ARG A 50 0.62 -13.04 7.28
C ARG A 50 1.34 -12.51 6.04
N TYR A 51 0.63 -12.25 4.95
CA TYR A 51 1.23 -11.68 3.74
C TYR A 51 1.83 -10.29 3.99
N VAL A 52 1.14 -9.42 4.72
CA VAL A 52 1.62 -8.06 5.03
C VAL A 52 2.91 -8.13 5.86
N GLU A 53 2.91 -8.92 6.94
CA GLU A 53 4.08 -9.07 7.81
C GLU A 53 5.28 -9.68 7.06
N LEU A 54 5.04 -10.66 6.18
CA LEU A 54 6.11 -11.31 5.41
C LEU A 54 6.55 -10.51 4.17
N ASN A 55 5.89 -9.40 3.83
CA ASN A 55 6.18 -8.66 2.61
C ASN A 55 7.63 -8.13 2.55
N PRO A 56 8.17 -7.52 3.62
CA PRO A 56 9.55 -7.04 3.63
C PRO A 56 10.58 -8.13 3.32
N VAL A 57 10.40 -9.34 3.88
CA VAL A 57 11.25 -10.50 3.60
C VAL A 57 11.11 -10.93 2.14
N ARG A 58 9.87 -11.03 1.64
CA ARG A 58 9.61 -11.40 0.24
C ARG A 58 10.16 -10.38 -0.77
N ALA A 59 10.22 -9.10 -0.39
CA ALA A 59 10.81 -8.03 -1.16
C ALA A 59 12.34 -7.97 -1.03
N GLY A 60 12.95 -8.82 -0.20
CA GLY A 60 14.40 -8.89 0.04
C GLY A 60 14.94 -7.72 0.86
N MET A 61 14.09 -7.04 1.65
CA MET A 61 14.50 -5.90 2.48
C MET A 61 15.16 -6.32 3.80
N VAL A 62 14.69 -7.42 4.40
CA VAL A 62 15.16 -7.97 5.68
C VAL A 62 15.15 -9.51 5.64
N ALA A 63 15.88 -10.17 6.54
CA ALA A 63 15.93 -11.64 6.61
C ALA A 63 14.81 -12.22 7.50
N ASP A 64 14.46 -11.51 8.56
CA ASP A 64 13.35 -11.83 9.47
C ASP A 64 12.32 -10.69 9.45
N PRO A 65 10.99 -10.99 9.42
CA PRO A 65 9.95 -9.96 9.48
C PRO A 65 10.08 -8.99 10.65
N ALA A 66 10.56 -9.47 11.81
CA ALA A 66 10.72 -8.67 13.02
C ALA A 66 11.82 -7.60 12.91
N GLU A 67 12.67 -7.67 11.88
CA GLU A 67 13.71 -6.67 11.61
C GLU A 67 13.18 -5.47 10.80
N TYR A 68 11.95 -5.53 10.29
CA TYR A 68 11.36 -4.41 9.56
C TYR A 68 10.82 -3.34 10.54
N PRO A 69 11.32 -2.08 10.49
CA PRO A 69 11.01 -1.03 11.47
C PRO A 69 9.55 -0.50 11.47
#